data_AF-A0A9D6Y0N8-F1
#
_entry.id   AF-A0A9D6Y0N8-F1
#
_cell.length_a   1.000
_cell.length_b   1.000
_cell.length_c   1.000
_cell.angle_alpha   90.00
_cell.angle_beta   90.00
_cell.angle_gamma   90.00
#
_symmetry.space_group_name_H-M   'P 1'
#
loop_
_entity.id
_entity.type
_entity.pdbx_description
1 polymer ?
#
loop_
_entity_poly.entity_id
_entity_poly.type
_entity_poly.pdbx_seq_one_letter_code
_entity_poly.pdbx_strand_id
1 'polypeptide(L)'
;MKLAGAPRVILRHCAAYDAGAIRAIVREGLLELGLKPFGRTLVKPNLVIAGPRYPHAHTRPELAEGVLRALQDVGGAELTELAVGERCGITVPTRSAFAQSGFEDVVRRVQGVKKYYFEECRQVEIPLTHAGRLRDYVFAPEPVARADFFVNMPKFKAHPWTTVTFGNKNYIGIQDDRHRLIDHDHRLNEKIADLQYIIQPQFLVIDAIVAGQGRMLTPRPFPLNLVIMGNNQVAFDTVCCAIIGVDAREVEHIRLAEARGFGTCDLSRITVTGDVTLAEAQARGRGFEVGLVRVEKYFEGSRITAYAGPPPEPERTDYCWGGCPGAIQEAIEILRQYDRQCDRSMKRLHVVFGAYRGPIDAAPGEKVVFIGDCAAWDGALAGTPVQIASVYRDRSTNDPLHARHADVYAKMLSVRRSIARAKTEPYARLYGCPVSVTEQVLALVELGGMKSPFFEGREALRFLRAYLSWRLLTGMKRLAGRKYQVAGPCARGQAMPEPPGH
;
A
#
# COMPACT_ATOMS: atom_id res chain seq x y z
N MET A 1 -19.75 1.91 15.39
CA MET A 1 -19.16 0.60 15.71
C MET A 1 -18.28 0.76 16.95
N LYS A 2 -18.70 0.15 18.05
CA LYS A 2 -17.80 -0.15 19.18
C LYS A 2 -16.81 -1.22 18.75
N LEU A 3 -15.53 -0.97 19.01
CA LEU A 3 -14.48 -1.96 18.82
C LEU A 3 -14.74 -3.18 19.71
N ALA A 4 -14.26 -4.35 19.31
CA ALA A 4 -14.41 -5.57 20.09
C ALA A 4 -13.76 -5.39 21.49
N GLY A 5 -14.57 -5.48 22.55
CA GLY A 5 -14.10 -5.37 23.94
C GLY A 5 -13.20 -6.53 24.39
N ALA A 6 -13.26 -7.66 23.67
CA ALA A 6 -12.37 -8.81 23.82
C ALA A 6 -11.77 -9.17 22.45
N PRO A 7 -10.57 -8.64 22.11
CA PRO A 7 -9.89 -8.98 20.88
C PRO A 7 -9.57 -10.47 20.79
N ARG A 8 -9.95 -11.10 19.68
CA ARG A 8 -9.63 -12.50 19.37
C ARG A 8 -8.97 -12.63 18.01
N VAL A 9 -7.94 -13.48 17.94
CA VAL A 9 -7.23 -13.85 16.71
C VAL A 9 -7.20 -15.38 16.59
N ILE A 10 -7.62 -15.90 15.45
CA ILE A 10 -7.70 -17.34 15.16
C ILE A 10 -6.61 -17.69 14.15
N LEU A 11 -5.74 -18.65 14.49
CA LEU A 11 -4.67 -19.17 13.64
C LEU A 11 -5.08 -20.53 13.08
N ARG A 12 -5.33 -20.62 11.77
CA ARG A 12 -5.70 -21.87 11.11
C ARG A 12 -4.62 -22.35 10.15
N HIS A 13 -4.25 -23.62 10.22
CA HIS A 13 -3.38 -24.22 9.22
C HIS A 13 -4.07 -24.28 7.86
N CYS A 14 -3.36 -23.87 6.81
CA CYS A 14 -3.83 -23.97 5.43
C CYS A 14 -2.62 -24.13 4.51
N ALA A 15 -2.38 -25.35 4.01
CA ALA A 15 -1.18 -25.67 3.23
C ALA A 15 -1.28 -25.26 1.74
N ALA A 16 -2.49 -25.03 1.23
CA ALA A 16 -2.72 -24.83 -0.20
C ALA A 16 -3.85 -23.84 -0.46
N TYR A 17 -3.79 -23.21 -1.64
CA TYR A 17 -4.84 -22.33 -2.14
C TYR A 17 -6.02 -23.13 -2.70
N ASP A 18 -6.74 -23.83 -1.83
CA ASP A 18 -8.01 -24.50 -2.15
C ASP A 18 -9.19 -23.69 -1.61
N ALA A 19 -10.04 -23.19 -2.52
CA ALA A 19 -11.15 -22.31 -2.15
C ALA A 19 -12.20 -23.00 -1.25
N GLY A 20 -12.35 -24.33 -1.36
CA GLY A 20 -13.28 -25.10 -0.54
C GLY A 20 -12.82 -25.23 0.91
N ALA A 21 -11.56 -25.61 1.11
CA ALA A 21 -10.92 -25.68 2.42
C ALA A 21 -10.88 -24.30 3.08
N ILE A 22 -10.52 -23.26 2.33
CA ILE A 22 -10.53 -21.88 2.82
C ILE A 22 -11.94 -21.46 3.24
N ARG A 23 -12.97 -21.77 2.44
CA ARG A 23 -14.37 -21.48 2.80
C ARG A 23 -14.74 -22.12 4.13
N ALA A 24 -14.37 -23.37 4.36
CA ALA A 24 -14.64 -24.06 5.63
C ALA A 24 -13.95 -23.37 6.81
N ILE A 25 -12.64 -23.10 6.68
CA ILE A 25 -11.82 -22.39 7.67
C ILE A 25 -12.43 -21.04 8.03
N VAL A 26 -12.81 -20.24 7.01
CA VAL A 26 -13.34 -18.89 7.22
C VAL A 26 -14.74 -18.93 7.82
N ARG A 27 -15.58 -19.89 7.40
CA ARG A 27 -16.92 -20.09 7.97
C ARG A 27 -16.83 -20.44 9.45
N GLU A 28 -15.96 -21.36 9.84
CA GLU A 28 -15.73 -21.72 11.24
C GLU A 28 -15.20 -20.53 12.04
N GLY A 29 -14.24 -19.77 11.48
CA GLY A 29 -13.72 -18.56 12.12
C GLY A 29 -14.79 -17.50 12.36
N LEU A 30 -15.70 -17.26 11.41
CA LEU A 30 -16.83 -16.35 11.58
C LEU A 30 -17.74 -16.80 12.73
N LEU A 31 -18.08 -18.10 12.78
CA LEU A 31 -18.92 -18.68 13.83
C LEU A 31 -18.24 -18.58 15.21
N GLU A 32 -16.94 -18.88 15.30
CA GLU A 32 -16.17 -18.80 16.55
C GLU A 32 -16.05 -17.36 17.07
N LEU A 33 -15.99 -16.38 16.16
CA LEU A 33 -16.01 -14.95 16.52
C LEU A 33 -17.43 -14.43 16.82
N GLY A 34 -18.47 -15.24 16.61
CA GLY A 34 -19.86 -14.82 16.75
C GLY A 34 -20.28 -13.75 15.74
N LEU A 35 -19.64 -13.72 14.57
CA LEU A 35 -19.84 -12.71 13.54
C LEU A 35 -20.79 -13.22 12.46
N LYS A 36 -21.81 -12.40 12.18
CA LYS A 36 -22.75 -12.61 11.08
C LYS A 36 -22.70 -11.41 10.13
N PRO A 37 -22.38 -11.58 8.84
CA PRO A 37 -22.42 -10.49 7.87
C PRO A 37 -23.85 -9.93 7.72
N PHE A 38 -23.96 -8.61 7.62
CA PHE A 38 -25.24 -7.91 7.51
C PHE A 38 -25.13 -6.63 6.68
N GLY A 39 -26.28 -6.08 6.32
CA GLY A 39 -26.42 -4.86 5.54
C GLY A 39 -25.57 -4.89 4.28
N ARG A 40 -24.90 -3.76 4.02
CA ARG A 40 -23.91 -3.65 2.96
C ARG A 40 -22.57 -4.16 3.45
N THR A 41 -22.25 -5.41 3.10
CA THR A 41 -20.97 -6.04 3.41
C THR A 41 -19.95 -5.77 2.32
N LEU A 42 -18.81 -5.17 2.69
CA LEU A 42 -17.70 -4.88 1.78
C LEU A 42 -16.44 -5.62 2.18
N VAL A 43 -15.89 -6.40 1.26
CA VAL A 43 -14.59 -7.06 1.37
C VAL A 43 -13.52 -6.23 0.66
N LYS A 44 -12.45 -5.90 1.38
CA LYS A 44 -11.32 -5.13 0.87
C LYS A 44 -10.06 -6.00 0.81
N PRO A 45 -9.66 -6.54 -0.37
CA PRO A 45 -8.42 -7.31 -0.53
C PRO A 45 -7.16 -6.43 -0.46
N ASN A 46 -5.96 -7.01 -0.60
CA ASN A 46 -4.74 -6.28 -0.94
C ASN A 46 -4.30 -6.65 -2.37
N LEU A 47 -4.65 -5.86 -3.38
CA LEU A 47 -4.32 -6.18 -4.77
C LEU A 47 -3.09 -5.48 -5.32
N VAL A 48 -2.87 -4.19 -4.99
CA VAL A 48 -1.70 -3.37 -5.38
C VAL A 48 -1.30 -3.49 -6.87
N ILE A 49 -0.60 -4.56 -7.25
CA ILE A 49 -0.34 -4.98 -8.62
C ILE A 49 -0.42 -6.51 -8.70
N ALA A 50 -0.83 -7.04 -9.84
CA ALA A 50 -0.94 -8.48 -10.08
C ALA A 50 -0.45 -8.81 -11.50
N GLY A 51 -0.22 -10.09 -11.76
CA GLY A 51 0.23 -10.62 -13.05
C GLY A 51 1.39 -11.61 -12.89
N PRO A 52 1.85 -12.24 -13.99
CA PRO A 52 2.90 -13.26 -13.94
C PRO A 52 4.21 -12.81 -13.29
N ARG A 53 4.54 -11.51 -13.39
CA ARG A 53 5.73 -10.91 -12.75
C ARG A 53 5.53 -10.60 -11.26
N TYR A 54 4.29 -10.56 -10.78
CA TYR A 54 3.94 -10.17 -9.41
C TYR A 54 3.07 -11.23 -8.69
N PRO A 55 3.47 -12.52 -8.70
CA PRO A 55 2.60 -13.61 -8.24
C PRO A 55 2.31 -13.61 -6.73
N HIS A 56 3.13 -12.91 -5.95
CA HIS A 56 3.08 -12.86 -4.48
C HIS A 56 2.80 -11.46 -3.91
N ALA A 57 2.58 -10.46 -4.77
CA ALA A 57 2.38 -9.07 -4.36
C ALA A 57 0.98 -8.78 -3.81
N HIS A 58 0.05 -9.72 -3.98
CA HIS A 58 -1.38 -9.53 -3.75
C HIS A 58 -2.01 -10.72 -3.02
N THR A 59 -3.17 -10.45 -2.39
CA THR A 59 -4.08 -11.48 -1.86
C THR A 59 -4.52 -12.40 -2.99
N ARG A 60 -4.39 -13.71 -2.79
CA ARG A 60 -4.69 -14.71 -3.81
C ARG A 60 -6.20 -14.87 -4.05
N PRO A 61 -6.64 -15.08 -5.31
CA PRO A 61 -8.06 -15.16 -5.67
C PRO A 61 -8.77 -16.34 -4.99
N GLU A 62 -8.07 -17.42 -4.71
CA GLU A 62 -8.62 -18.59 -4.04
C GLU A 62 -9.02 -18.26 -2.59
N LEU A 63 -8.26 -17.40 -1.90
CA LEU A 63 -8.65 -16.87 -0.60
C LEU A 63 -9.92 -16.04 -0.72
N ALA A 64 -9.96 -15.12 -1.69
CA ALA A 64 -11.13 -14.27 -1.91
C ALA A 64 -12.40 -15.08 -2.22
N GLU A 65 -12.29 -16.14 -3.04
CA GLU A 65 -13.41 -17.03 -3.33
C GLU A 65 -13.91 -17.75 -2.09
N GLY A 66 -12.99 -18.29 -1.28
CA GLY A 66 -13.34 -18.95 -0.02
C GLY A 66 -14.00 -17.99 0.98
N VAL A 67 -13.45 -16.79 1.14
CA VAL A 67 -14.01 -15.75 2.02
C VAL A 67 -15.39 -15.30 1.56
N LEU A 68 -15.56 -14.97 0.28
CA LEU A 68 -16.86 -14.50 -0.24
C LEU A 68 -17.95 -15.56 -0.07
N ARG A 69 -17.63 -16.84 -0.32
CA ARG A 69 -18.58 -17.94 -0.11
C ARG A 69 -18.88 -18.16 1.37
N ALA A 70 -17.89 -18.09 2.25
CA ALA A 70 -18.11 -18.22 3.70
C ALA A 70 -19.00 -17.09 4.24
N LEU A 71 -18.83 -15.86 3.75
CA LEU A 71 -19.70 -14.73 4.10
C LEU A 71 -21.14 -14.95 3.61
N GLN A 72 -21.34 -15.60 2.46
CA GLN A 72 -22.68 -15.99 2.00
C GLN A 72 -23.30 -17.11 2.84
N ASP A 73 -22.49 -18.08 3.29
CA ASP A 73 -22.96 -19.21 4.10
C ASP A 73 -23.45 -18.80 5.47
N VAL A 74 -22.73 -17.86 6.10
CA VAL A 74 -23.05 -17.35 7.44
C VAL A 74 -24.00 -16.16 7.34
N GLY A 75 -23.97 -15.45 6.22
CA GLY A 75 -24.93 -14.40 5.89
C GLY A 75 -26.36 -14.93 5.93
N GLY A 76 -27.29 -14.04 6.27
CA GLY A 76 -28.72 -14.35 6.26
C GLY A 76 -29.51 -13.26 5.53
N ALA A 77 -30.82 -13.19 5.80
CA ALA A 77 -31.71 -12.18 5.20
C ALA A 77 -31.27 -10.73 5.46
N GLU A 78 -30.47 -10.49 6.50
CA GLU A 78 -29.92 -9.17 6.83
C GLU A 78 -28.79 -8.73 5.90
N LEU A 79 -28.14 -9.65 5.19
CA LEU A 79 -27.12 -9.34 4.19
C LEU A 79 -27.80 -8.84 2.91
N THR A 80 -27.83 -7.53 2.70
CA THR A 80 -28.53 -6.90 1.56
C THR A 80 -27.62 -6.68 0.35
N GLU A 81 -26.31 -6.61 0.57
CA GLU A 81 -25.31 -6.47 -0.49
C GLU A 81 -24.00 -7.12 -0.04
N LEU A 82 -23.40 -7.96 -0.89
CA LEU A 82 -22.03 -8.42 -0.74
C LEU A 82 -21.18 -7.85 -1.89
N ALA A 83 -20.08 -7.20 -1.55
CA ALA A 83 -19.20 -6.59 -2.54
C ALA A 83 -17.72 -6.81 -2.23
N VAL A 84 -16.89 -6.77 -3.27
CA VAL A 84 -15.43 -6.67 -3.17
C VAL A 84 -14.97 -5.35 -3.77
N GLY A 85 -14.05 -4.63 -3.14
CA GLY A 85 -13.57 -3.35 -3.67
C GLY A 85 -12.19 -2.93 -3.21
N GLU A 86 -11.47 -2.22 -4.08
CA GLU A 86 -10.09 -1.80 -3.86
C GLU A 86 -9.73 -0.56 -4.71
N ARG A 87 -8.69 0.18 -4.28
CA ARG A 87 -7.88 1.05 -5.14
C ARG A 87 -6.47 0.47 -5.22
N CYS A 88 -6.09 -0.05 -6.38
CA CYS A 88 -4.77 -0.65 -6.60
C CYS A 88 -3.63 0.38 -6.63
N GLY A 89 -2.41 -0.04 -6.93
CA GLY A 89 -1.19 0.76 -6.90
C GLY A 89 -1.33 2.11 -7.63
N ILE A 90 -0.54 3.09 -7.19
CA ILE A 90 -0.51 4.42 -7.82
C ILE A 90 -0.26 4.26 -9.32
N THR A 91 -1.02 4.95 -10.16
CA THR A 91 -1.00 4.84 -11.63
C THR A 91 -1.42 3.49 -12.24
N VAL A 92 -1.73 2.47 -11.44
CA VAL A 92 -2.24 1.17 -11.90
C VAL A 92 -3.77 1.20 -11.93
N PRO A 93 -4.44 1.07 -13.09
CA PRO A 93 -5.90 0.93 -13.13
C PRO A 93 -6.35 -0.31 -12.35
N THR A 94 -7.27 -0.16 -11.40
CA THR A 94 -7.76 -1.27 -10.56
C THR A 94 -8.38 -2.38 -11.42
N ARG A 95 -9.06 -2.02 -12.52
CA ARG A 95 -9.54 -2.97 -13.55
C ARG A 95 -8.45 -3.92 -14.04
N SER A 96 -7.23 -3.41 -14.26
CA SER A 96 -6.11 -4.22 -14.73
C SER A 96 -5.66 -5.21 -13.65
N ALA A 97 -5.52 -4.75 -12.40
CA ALA A 97 -5.12 -5.60 -11.29
C ALA A 97 -6.18 -6.66 -10.95
N PHE A 98 -7.47 -6.34 -11.01
CA PHE A 98 -8.56 -7.32 -10.85
C PHE A 98 -8.52 -8.42 -11.92
N ALA A 99 -8.29 -8.04 -13.18
CA ALA A 99 -8.19 -9.01 -14.27
C ALA A 99 -6.94 -9.89 -14.11
N GLN A 100 -5.79 -9.31 -13.75
CA GLN A 100 -4.52 -10.04 -13.64
C GLN A 100 -4.40 -10.88 -12.35
N SER A 101 -5.15 -10.56 -11.30
CA SER A 101 -5.20 -11.32 -10.04
C SER A 101 -6.20 -12.48 -10.07
N GLY A 102 -7.02 -12.60 -11.12
CA GLY A 102 -8.10 -13.59 -11.18
C GLY A 102 -9.36 -13.21 -10.38
N PHE A 103 -9.41 -12.02 -9.77
CA PHE A 103 -10.58 -11.54 -9.03
C PHE A 103 -11.81 -11.33 -9.92
N GLU A 104 -11.61 -10.97 -11.19
CA GLU A 104 -12.70 -10.95 -12.17
C GLU A 104 -13.37 -12.33 -12.32
N ASP A 105 -12.59 -13.40 -12.25
CA ASP A 105 -13.09 -14.76 -12.38
C ASP A 105 -13.81 -15.21 -11.11
N VAL A 106 -13.26 -14.83 -9.94
CA VAL A 106 -13.91 -15.05 -8.64
C VAL A 106 -15.29 -14.39 -8.60
N VAL A 107 -15.40 -13.12 -8.96
CA VAL A 107 -16.69 -12.39 -8.96
C VAL A 107 -17.68 -13.00 -9.95
N ARG A 108 -17.21 -13.62 -11.05
CA ARG A 108 -18.09 -14.37 -11.98
C ARG A 108 -18.56 -15.70 -11.39
N ARG A 109 -17.70 -16.42 -10.65
CA ARG A 109 -18.02 -17.72 -10.03
C ARG A 109 -18.88 -17.59 -8.77
N VAL A 110 -18.67 -16.55 -7.97
CA VAL A 110 -19.42 -16.30 -6.74
C VAL A 110 -20.60 -15.39 -7.06
N GLN A 111 -21.77 -15.99 -7.27
CA GLN A 111 -22.99 -15.27 -7.68
C GLN A 111 -23.40 -14.20 -6.65
N GLY A 112 -23.93 -13.08 -7.14
CA GLY A 112 -24.46 -12.01 -6.29
C GLY A 112 -23.41 -11.04 -5.72
N VAL A 113 -22.12 -11.24 -5.98
CA VAL A 113 -21.05 -10.35 -5.52
C VAL A 113 -20.89 -9.15 -6.45
N LYS A 114 -20.97 -7.93 -5.90
CA LYS A 114 -20.65 -6.70 -6.62
C LYS A 114 -19.14 -6.43 -6.59
N LYS A 115 -18.64 -5.69 -7.58
CA LYS A 115 -17.26 -5.18 -7.58
C LYS A 115 -17.23 -3.66 -7.61
N TYR A 116 -16.37 -3.08 -6.80
CA TYR A 116 -16.13 -1.64 -6.74
C TYR A 116 -14.66 -1.32 -7.02
N TYR A 117 -14.40 -0.72 -8.18
CA TYR A 117 -13.11 -0.06 -8.41
C TYR A 117 -13.20 1.33 -7.79
N PHE A 118 -12.46 1.56 -6.72
CA PHE A 118 -12.65 2.73 -5.87
C PHE A 118 -12.39 4.05 -6.60
N GLU A 119 -11.46 4.09 -7.58
CA GLU A 119 -11.24 5.27 -8.44
C GLU A 119 -12.38 5.56 -9.43
N GLU A 120 -13.35 4.66 -9.54
CA GLU A 120 -14.58 4.86 -10.32
C GLU A 120 -15.78 5.15 -9.44
N CYS A 121 -15.65 5.05 -8.13
CA CYS A 121 -16.70 5.36 -7.19
C CYS A 121 -16.73 6.87 -6.90
N ARG A 122 -17.91 7.36 -6.49
CA ARG A 122 -18.01 8.68 -5.88
C ARG A 122 -17.16 8.70 -4.61
N GLN A 123 -16.37 9.75 -4.44
CA GLN A 123 -15.58 10.02 -3.25
C GLN A 123 -16.37 10.97 -2.36
N VAL A 124 -16.56 10.60 -1.11
CA VAL A 124 -17.31 11.36 -0.10
C VAL A 124 -16.36 11.82 1.00
N GLU A 125 -16.63 13.00 1.53
CA GLU A 125 -15.85 13.58 2.63
C GLU A 125 -16.15 12.88 3.95
N ILE A 126 -15.09 12.55 4.66
CA ILE A 126 -15.09 12.00 6.02
C ILE A 126 -14.43 13.03 6.93
N PRO A 127 -15.18 13.73 7.79
CA PRO A 127 -14.59 14.63 8.76
C PRO A 127 -13.80 13.84 9.81
N LEU A 128 -12.66 14.40 10.22
CA LEU A 128 -11.80 13.91 11.28
C LEU A 128 -11.83 14.94 12.41
N THR A 129 -12.19 14.52 13.61
CA THR A 129 -12.37 15.44 14.76
C THR A 129 -11.43 15.14 15.92
N HIS A 130 -10.59 14.10 15.81
CA HIS A 130 -9.65 13.73 16.86
C HIS A 130 -8.49 14.73 16.99
N ALA A 131 -7.90 14.79 18.18
CA ALA A 131 -6.69 15.57 18.43
C ALA A 131 -5.48 14.98 17.69
N GLY A 132 -4.58 15.85 17.20
CA GLY A 132 -3.37 15.43 16.50
C GLY A 132 -3.58 14.83 15.11
N ARG A 133 -4.79 14.97 14.54
CA ARG A 133 -5.08 14.64 13.13
C ARG A 133 -4.19 15.44 12.17
N LEU A 134 -3.82 14.83 11.06
CA LEU A 134 -3.10 15.51 9.98
C LEU A 134 -3.99 16.52 9.26
N ARG A 135 -5.29 16.22 9.16
CA ARG A 135 -6.28 16.97 8.38
C ARG A 135 -7.64 16.93 9.04
N ASP A 136 -8.45 17.96 8.78
CA ASP A 136 -9.83 18.03 9.27
C ASP A 136 -10.78 17.08 8.52
N TYR A 137 -10.39 16.60 7.35
CA TYR A 137 -11.16 15.63 6.59
C TYR A 137 -10.32 14.86 5.59
N VAL A 138 -10.85 13.71 5.16
CA VAL A 138 -10.30 12.88 4.08
C VAL A 138 -11.42 12.44 3.15
N PHE A 139 -11.08 12.06 1.92
CA PHE A 139 -12.04 11.47 0.99
C PHE A 139 -11.93 9.95 0.97
N ALA A 140 -13.08 9.29 1.03
CA ALA A 140 -13.20 7.84 0.90
C ALA A 140 -14.22 7.47 -0.19
N PRO A 141 -14.10 6.30 -0.84
CA PRO A 141 -15.11 5.80 -1.76
C PRO A 141 -16.44 5.61 -1.03
N GLU A 142 -17.54 6.04 -1.63
CA GLU A 142 -18.87 5.92 -1.06
C GLU A 142 -19.24 4.49 -0.63
N PRO A 143 -18.90 3.41 -1.37
CA PRO A 143 -19.14 2.05 -0.90
C PRO A 143 -18.42 1.71 0.42
N VAL A 144 -17.25 2.30 0.67
CA VAL A 144 -16.53 2.15 1.94
C VAL A 144 -17.27 2.92 3.03
N ALA A 145 -17.60 4.19 2.80
CA ALA A 145 -18.30 5.02 3.78
C ALA A 145 -19.66 4.44 4.20
N ARG A 146 -20.37 3.78 3.29
CA ARG A 146 -21.69 3.17 3.49
C ARG A 146 -21.68 1.70 3.89
N ALA A 147 -20.51 1.10 4.13
CA ALA A 147 -20.45 -0.29 4.54
C ALA A 147 -20.97 -0.46 5.97
N ASP A 148 -21.85 -1.44 6.16
CA ASP A 148 -22.40 -1.81 7.46
C ASP A 148 -21.54 -2.86 8.13
N PHE A 149 -21.02 -3.79 7.35
CA PHE A 149 -20.06 -4.80 7.76
C PHE A 149 -18.82 -4.74 6.86
N PHE A 150 -17.65 -4.52 7.44
CA PHE A 150 -16.41 -4.37 6.70
C PHE A 150 -15.46 -5.52 6.99
N VAL A 151 -15.00 -6.16 5.90
CA VAL A 151 -14.01 -7.24 5.93
C VAL A 151 -12.70 -6.72 5.36
N ASN A 152 -11.67 -6.64 6.19
CA ASN A 152 -10.33 -6.30 5.72
C ASN A 152 -9.56 -7.58 5.41
N MET A 153 -9.11 -7.73 4.16
CA MET A 153 -8.48 -8.95 3.65
C MET A 153 -7.06 -8.70 3.11
N PRO A 154 -6.08 -8.39 3.99
CA PRO A 154 -4.73 -8.06 3.57
C PRO A 154 -3.95 -9.26 3.00
N LYS A 155 -2.76 -8.98 2.48
CA LYS A 155 -1.72 -9.96 2.15
C LYS A 155 -0.66 -9.96 3.23
N PHE A 156 -0.21 -11.13 3.69
CA PHE A 156 0.88 -11.23 4.65
C PHE A 156 2.21 -10.91 3.99
N LYS A 157 2.68 -9.66 4.08
CA LYS A 157 3.94 -9.26 3.48
C LYS A 157 4.65 -8.11 4.18
N ALA A 158 5.98 -8.12 4.05
CA ALA A 158 6.86 -7.02 4.40
C ALA A 158 6.54 -5.76 3.59
N HIS A 159 7.03 -4.61 4.03
CA HIS A 159 6.78 -3.35 3.35
C HIS A 159 7.93 -2.35 3.55
N PRO A 160 8.46 -1.74 2.48
CA PRO A 160 9.67 -0.91 2.52
C PRO A 160 9.49 0.44 3.21
N TRP A 161 8.25 0.86 3.43
CA TRP A 161 7.94 2.16 4.03
C TRP A 161 7.44 2.09 5.47
N THR A 162 6.98 0.92 5.92
CA THR A 162 6.20 0.78 7.18
C THR A 162 6.47 -0.55 7.89
N THR A 163 7.61 -1.19 7.60
CA THR A 163 8.01 -2.54 8.06
C THR A 163 7.16 -3.67 7.47
N VAL A 164 5.83 -3.56 7.60
CA VAL A 164 4.84 -4.57 7.22
C VAL A 164 3.62 -3.96 6.53
N THR A 165 2.87 -4.79 5.79
CA THR A 165 1.69 -4.38 5.00
C THR A 165 0.35 -4.46 5.74
N PHE A 166 0.27 -5.09 6.91
CA PHE A 166 -0.96 -5.67 7.50
C PHE A 166 -2.18 -4.75 7.70
N GLY A 167 -3.22 -5.21 8.39
CA GLY A 167 -4.58 -4.66 8.37
C GLY A 167 -4.64 -3.13 8.32
N ASN A 168 -3.96 -2.47 9.25
CA ASN A 168 -3.86 -1.01 9.31
C ASN A 168 -3.35 -0.39 8.00
N LYS A 169 -2.24 -0.89 7.47
CA LYS A 169 -1.61 -0.36 6.26
C LYS A 169 -2.41 -0.67 5.00
N ASN A 170 -3.25 -1.71 4.99
CA ASN A 170 -4.14 -2.00 3.86
C ASN A 170 -5.11 -0.84 3.57
N TYR A 171 -5.41 0.01 4.55
CA TYR A 171 -6.29 1.18 4.41
C TYR A 171 -5.78 2.22 3.41
N ILE A 172 -4.49 2.25 3.11
CA ILE A 172 -3.96 3.11 2.02
C ILE A 172 -4.66 2.80 0.69
N GLY A 173 -5.08 1.55 0.51
CA GLY A 173 -5.90 1.06 -0.60
C GLY A 173 -7.34 1.58 -0.65
N ILE A 174 -7.81 2.32 0.36
CA ILE A 174 -9.13 3.00 0.33
C ILE A 174 -9.03 4.28 -0.48
N GLN A 175 -7.91 4.99 -0.39
CA GLN A 175 -7.75 6.30 -1.00
C GLN A 175 -7.38 6.21 -2.49
N ASP A 176 -8.07 7.02 -3.31
CA ASP A 176 -7.68 7.37 -4.69
C ASP A 176 -6.30 8.05 -4.74
N ASP A 177 -5.63 8.03 -5.89
CA ASP A 177 -4.25 8.47 -6.06
C ASP A 177 -4.01 9.92 -5.60
N ARG A 178 -4.96 10.83 -5.87
CA ARG A 178 -4.85 12.24 -5.45
C ARG A 178 -4.77 12.39 -3.93
N HIS A 179 -5.51 11.59 -3.18
CA HIS A 179 -5.55 11.65 -1.71
C HIS A 179 -4.46 10.76 -1.12
N ARG A 180 -4.17 9.63 -1.76
CA ARG A 180 -3.12 8.71 -1.37
C ARG A 180 -1.75 9.37 -1.34
N LEU A 181 -1.45 10.26 -2.29
CA LEU A 181 -0.15 10.94 -2.40
C LEU A 181 0.05 12.05 -1.36
N ILE A 182 -1.02 12.56 -0.76
CA ILE A 182 -0.95 13.54 0.33
C ILE A 182 -0.38 12.84 1.57
N ASP A 183 0.61 13.42 2.24
CA ASP A 183 1.27 12.84 3.44
C ASP A 183 1.84 11.42 3.23
N HIS A 184 2.13 11.05 1.96
CA HIS A 184 2.85 9.82 1.62
C HIS A 184 4.36 10.08 1.58
N ASP A 185 4.86 10.59 2.69
CA ASP A 185 6.22 11.07 2.89
C ASP A 185 6.66 10.68 4.31
N HIS A 186 7.44 11.52 5.01
CA HIS A 186 7.86 11.24 6.38
C HIS A 186 6.67 11.11 7.36
N ARG A 187 5.46 11.55 6.97
CA ARG A 187 4.22 11.48 7.77
C ARG A 187 3.32 10.28 7.47
N LEU A 188 3.79 9.32 6.67
CA LEU A 188 2.97 8.18 6.21
C LEU A 188 2.36 7.36 7.37
N ASN A 189 3.09 7.14 8.47
CA ASN A 189 2.56 6.37 9.60
C ASN A 189 1.41 7.07 10.32
N GLU A 190 1.50 8.40 10.50
CA GLU A 190 0.42 9.22 11.07
C GLU A 190 -0.82 9.20 10.18
N LYS A 191 -0.61 9.27 8.86
CA LYS A 191 -1.68 9.13 7.89
C LYS A 191 -2.40 7.80 8.04
N ILE A 192 -1.67 6.68 8.12
CA ILE A 192 -2.28 5.34 8.28
C ILE A 192 -3.10 5.26 9.56
N ALA A 193 -2.61 5.89 10.63
CA ALA A 193 -3.35 5.99 11.88
C ALA A 193 -4.62 6.88 11.74
N ASP A 194 -4.59 7.95 10.95
CA ASP A 194 -5.77 8.79 10.68
C ASP A 194 -6.83 8.06 9.85
N LEU A 195 -6.42 7.19 8.93
CA LEU A 195 -7.35 6.40 8.11
C LEU A 195 -8.22 5.44 8.94
N GLN A 196 -7.81 5.13 10.17
CA GLN A 196 -8.60 4.30 11.09
C GLN A 196 -9.97 4.92 11.45
N TYR A 197 -10.10 6.24 11.34
CA TYR A 197 -11.36 6.95 11.59
C TYR A 197 -12.37 6.87 10.41
N ILE A 198 -11.97 6.32 9.26
CA ILE A 198 -12.87 6.13 8.11
C ILE A 198 -13.85 4.97 8.35
N ILE A 199 -13.36 3.84 8.84
CA ILE A 199 -14.13 2.61 8.99
C ILE A 199 -13.33 1.64 9.86
N GLN A 200 -13.98 0.75 10.60
CA GLN A 200 -13.30 -0.33 11.33
C GLN A 200 -13.83 -1.68 10.86
N PRO A 201 -12.95 -2.70 10.71
CA PRO A 201 -13.38 -4.01 10.27
C PRO A 201 -14.00 -4.77 11.42
N GLN A 202 -15.18 -5.34 11.19
CA GLN A 202 -15.76 -6.35 12.06
C GLN A 202 -15.01 -7.68 11.92
N PHE A 203 -14.48 -7.95 10.73
CA PHE A 203 -13.76 -9.19 10.43
C PHE A 203 -12.48 -8.90 9.65
N LEU A 204 -11.37 -9.48 10.11
CA LEU A 204 -10.11 -9.50 9.40
C LEU A 204 -9.80 -10.94 8.99
N VAL A 205 -9.29 -11.13 7.77
CA VAL A 205 -8.81 -12.42 7.29
C VAL A 205 -7.62 -12.20 6.36
N ILE A 206 -6.45 -12.71 6.71
CA ILE A 206 -5.23 -12.46 5.95
C ILE A 206 -4.77 -13.67 5.15
N ASP A 207 -4.30 -13.40 3.93
CA ASP A 207 -3.56 -14.37 3.14
C ASP A 207 -2.14 -14.54 3.69
N ALA A 208 -1.98 -15.55 4.55
CA ALA A 208 -0.70 -16.01 5.08
C ALA A 208 -0.36 -17.44 4.64
N ILE A 209 -0.93 -17.93 3.54
CA ILE A 209 -0.60 -19.28 3.03
C ILE A 209 0.83 -19.22 2.49
N VAL A 210 1.07 -18.31 1.55
CA VAL A 210 2.41 -17.90 1.12
C VAL A 210 2.57 -16.42 1.40
N ALA A 211 3.29 -16.09 2.46
CA ALA A 211 3.67 -14.72 2.79
C ALA A 211 4.71 -14.16 1.81
N GLY A 212 4.98 -12.85 1.90
CA GLY A 212 5.97 -12.16 1.08
C GLY A 212 6.99 -11.39 1.90
N GLN A 213 8.27 -11.76 1.84
CA GLN A 213 9.32 -11.10 2.61
C GLN A 213 10.16 -10.12 1.77
N GLY A 214 10.83 -9.18 2.45
CA GLY A 214 11.75 -8.18 1.90
C GLY A 214 11.11 -6.98 1.20
N ARG A 215 10.19 -7.21 0.24
CA ARG A 215 9.63 -6.15 -0.63
C ARG A 215 8.11 -6.25 -0.74
N MET A 216 7.46 -5.18 -1.19
CA MET A 216 5.99 -5.16 -1.30
C MET A 216 5.46 -5.47 -2.71
N LEU A 217 6.16 -5.08 -3.80
CA LEU A 217 5.75 -5.39 -5.17
C LEU A 217 6.42 -6.66 -5.66
N THR A 218 7.66 -6.88 -5.24
CA THR A 218 8.48 -8.02 -5.63
C THR A 218 8.87 -8.90 -4.43
N PRO A 219 7.93 -9.25 -3.52
CA PRO A 219 8.27 -10.05 -2.34
C PRO A 219 8.85 -11.40 -2.74
N ARG A 220 9.81 -11.89 -1.95
CA ARG A 220 10.21 -13.29 -2.00
C ARG A 220 9.17 -14.14 -1.28
N PRO A 221 8.70 -15.27 -1.84
CA PRO A 221 7.69 -16.09 -1.19
C PRO A 221 8.24 -16.70 0.11
N PHE A 222 7.39 -16.75 1.13
CA PHE A 222 7.71 -17.34 2.44
C PHE A 222 6.51 -18.17 2.92
N PRO A 223 6.58 -19.51 2.94
CA PRO A 223 5.44 -20.36 3.25
C PRO A 223 5.15 -20.36 4.77
N LEU A 224 4.11 -19.65 5.18
CA LEU A 224 3.60 -19.71 6.56
C LEU A 224 2.53 -20.81 6.72
N ASN A 225 1.83 -21.15 5.63
CA ASN A 225 0.75 -22.14 5.61
C ASN A 225 -0.35 -21.83 6.63
N LEU A 226 -0.76 -20.56 6.69
CA LEU A 226 -1.76 -20.05 7.61
C LEU A 226 -2.87 -19.27 6.91
N VAL A 227 -4.08 -19.37 7.43
CA VAL A 227 -5.12 -18.34 7.30
C VAL A 227 -5.35 -17.80 8.70
N ILE A 228 -5.16 -16.49 8.89
CA ILE A 228 -5.31 -15.85 10.19
C ILE A 228 -6.53 -14.95 10.14
N MET A 229 -7.37 -15.03 11.17
CA MET A 229 -8.63 -14.29 11.27
C MET A 229 -8.73 -13.54 12.58
N GLY A 230 -9.51 -12.46 12.64
CA GLY A 230 -9.74 -11.75 13.90
C GLY A 230 -10.80 -10.65 13.83
N ASN A 231 -11.06 -10.00 14.96
CA ASN A 231 -12.16 -9.03 15.13
C ASN A 231 -11.72 -7.64 15.63
N ASN A 232 -10.42 -7.41 15.81
CA ASN A 232 -9.86 -6.11 16.16
C ASN A 232 -8.54 -5.90 15.42
N GLN A 233 -8.42 -4.78 14.72
CA GLN A 233 -7.35 -4.59 13.75
C GLN A 233 -5.96 -4.41 14.37
N VAL A 234 -5.84 -3.67 15.47
CA VAL A 234 -4.54 -3.48 16.16
C VAL A 234 -4.09 -4.80 16.80
N ALA A 235 -5.00 -5.50 17.47
CA ALA A 235 -4.69 -6.82 18.05
C ALA A 235 -4.32 -7.85 16.97
N PHE A 236 -5.01 -7.83 15.83
CA PHE A 236 -4.73 -8.69 14.70
C PHE A 236 -3.32 -8.46 14.14
N ASP A 237 -2.96 -7.20 13.87
CA ASP A 237 -1.64 -6.86 13.37
C ASP A 237 -0.55 -7.17 14.43
N THR A 238 -0.86 -7.05 15.72
CA THR A 238 0.04 -7.41 16.82
C THR A 238 0.40 -8.89 16.82
N VAL A 239 -0.60 -9.77 16.67
CA VAL A 239 -0.35 -11.21 16.55
C VAL A 239 0.45 -11.53 15.27
N CYS A 240 0.14 -10.85 14.15
CA CYS A 240 0.90 -11.02 12.91
C CYS A 240 2.37 -10.59 13.05
N CYS A 241 2.64 -9.50 13.77
CA CYS A 241 4.01 -9.06 14.08
C CYS A 241 4.72 -10.08 14.98
N ALA A 242 4.04 -10.59 16.01
CA ALA A 242 4.59 -11.59 16.91
C ALA A 242 5.01 -12.87 16.19
N ILE A 243 4.25 -13.32 15.16
CA ILE A 243 4.56 -14.49 14.33
C ILE A 243 5.93 -14.37 13.64
N ILE A 244 6.34 -13.17 13.24
CA ILE A 244 7.61 -12.93 12.55
C ILE A 244 8.68 -12.30 13.47
N GLY A 245 8.44 -12.26 14.78
CA GLY A 245 9.39 -11.74 15.76
C GLY A 245 9.58 -10.22 15.71
N VAL A 246 8.58 -9.47 15.24
CA VAL A 246 8.57 -8.00 15.25
C VAL A 246 7.76 -7.50 16.45
N ASP A 247 8.29 -6.52 17.20
CA ASP A 247 7.48 -5.80 18.19
C ASP A 247 6.50 -4.88 17.45
N ALA A 248 5.20 -5.10 17.67
CA ALA A 248 4.13 -4.29 17.09
C ALA A 248 4.25 -2.80 17.46
N ARG A 249 4.87 -2.45 18.61
CA ARG A 249 5.06 -1.05 19.03
C ARG A 249 6.19 -0.35 18.27
N GLU A 250 7.13 -1.09 17.68
CA GLU A 250 8.14 -0.53 16.78
C GLU A 250 7.56 -0.21 15.39
N VAL A 251 6.43 -0.83 15.04
CA VAL A 251 5.68 -0.47 13.84
C VAL A 251 4.83 0.76 14.13
N GLU A 252 5.35 1.92 13.77
CA GLU A 252 4.85 3.22 14.22
C GLU A 252 3.34 3.43 14.03
N HIS A 253 2.77 3.09 12.87
CA HIS A 253 1.33 3.27 12.65
C HIS A 253 0.46 2.32 13.50
N ILE A 254 0.97 1.14 13.89
CA ILE A 254 0.27 0.25 14.83
C ILE A 254 0.30 0.85 16.23
N ARG A 255 1.46 1.32 16.69
CA ARG A 255 1.61 2.05 17.96
C ARG A 255 0.71 3.28 18.04
N LEU A 256 0.66 4.08 16.97
CA LEU A 256 -0.22 5.26 16.90
C LEU A 256 -1.70 4.87 16.93
N ALA A 257 -2.09 3.76 16.28
CA ALA A 257 -3.45 3.26 16.33
C ALA A 257 -3.82 2.73 17.73
N GLU A 258 -2.92 2.02 18.43
CA GLU A 258 -3.09 1.63 19.84
C GLU A 258 -3.29 2.87 20.74
N ALA A 259 -2.41 3.87 20.63
CA ALA A 259 -2.48 5.10 21.42
C ALA A 259 -3.79 5.89 21.20
N ARG A 260 -4.43 5.70 20.05
CA ARG A 260 -5.72 6.29 19.70
C ARG A 260 -6.92 5.41 20.07
N GLY A 261 -6.69 4.30 20.78
CA GLY A 261 -7.74 3.43 21.29
C GLY A 261 -8.33 2.44 20.28
N PHE A 262 -7.67 2.19 19.14
CA PHE A 262 -8.19 1.26 18.13
C PHE A 262 -7.99 -0.24 18.47
N GLY A 263 -7.28 -0.53 19.56
CA GLY A 263 -7.08 -1.88 20.08
C GLY A 263 -5.83 -1.92 20.95
N THR A 264 -5.14 -3.05 21.00
CA THR A 264 -3.98 -3.23 21.89
C THR A 264 -2.85 -3.99 21.21
N CYS A 265 -1.62 -3.59 21.52
CA CYS A 265 -0.38 -4.29 21.20
C CYS A 265 0.08 -5.21 22.34
N ASP A 266 -0.72 -5.35 23.40
CA ASP A 266 -0.44 -6.26 24.50
C ASP A 266 -1.01 -7.66 24.21
N LEU A 267 -0.12 -8.62 23.92
CA LEU A 267 -0.50 -10.01 23.62
C LEU A 267 -1.28 -10.67 24.75
N SER A 268 -1.06 -10.31 26.03
CA SER A 268 -1.82 -10.94 27.13
C SER A 268 -3.29 -10.51 27.18
N ARG A 269 -3.65 -9.46 26.44
CA ARG A 269 -5.02 -8.97 26.30
C ARG A 269 -5.71 -9.47 25.02
N ILE A 270 -5.03 -10.33 24.26
CA ILE A 270 -5.52 -10.88 23.00
C ILE A 270 -5.76 -12.37 23.18
N THR A 271 -6.99 -12.82 22.95
CA THR A 271 -7.29 -14.25 22.94
C THR A 271 -6.81 -14.84 21.62
N VAL A 272 -5.82 -15.73 21.67
CA VAL A 272 -5.34 -16.46 20.48
C VAL A 272 -5.87 -17.89 20.53
N THR A 273 -6.62 -18.28 19.50
CA THR A 273 -7.19 -19.63 19.32
C THR A 273 -6.79 -20.18 17.95
N GLY A 274 -7.16 -21.41 17.64
CA GLY A 274 -6.75 -22.04 16.39
C GLY A 274 -6.43 -23.51 16.52
N ASP A 275 -6.08 -24.13 15.39
CA ASP A 275 -5.43 -25.46 15.34
C ASP A 275 -3.89 -25.32 15.28
N VAL A 276 -3.40 -24.08 15.19
CA VAL A 276 -1.98 -23.71 15.31
C VAL A 276 -1.83 -22.77 16.49
N THR A 277 -0.95 -23.09 17.42
CA THR A 277 -0.60 -22.21 18.54
C THR A 277 0.25 -21.03 18.07
N LEU A 278 0.29 -19.94 18.86
CA LEU A 278 1.17 -18.81 18.55
C LEU A 278 2.65 -19.23 18.46
N ALA A 279 3.09 -20.14 19.35
CA ALA A 279 4.46 -20.65 19.35
C ALA A 279 4.81 -21.43 18.07
N GLU A 280 3.90 -22.26 17.58
CA GLU A 280 4.07 -22.96 16.30
C GLU A 280 4.08 -21.99 15.11
N ALA A 281 3.20 -20.99 15.12
CA ALA A 281 3.19 -19.95 14.09
C ALA A 281 4.51 -19.14 14.10
N GLN A 282 5.05 -18.82 15.28
CA GLN A 282 6.36 -18.19 15.45
C GLN A 282 7.51 -19.07 14.94
N ALA A 283 7.44 -20.38 15.18
CA ALA A 283 8.41 -21.31 14.63
C ALA A 283 8.39 -21.29 13.10
N ARG A 284 7.21 -21.19 12.47
CA ARG A 284 7.07 -21.04 11.01
C ARG A 284 7.56 -19.69 10.50
N GLY A 285 7.36 -18.61 11.25
CA GLY A 285 7.77 -17.25 10.87
C GLY A 285 9.24 -16.93 11.13
N ARG A 286 10.00 -17.86 11.75
CA ARG A 286 11.43 -17.66 12.04
C ARG A 286 12.22 -17.41 10.75
N GLY A 287 13.03 -16.35 10.76
CA GLY A 287 13.87 -15.97 9.63
C GLY A 287 13.15 -15.15 8.56
N PHE A 288 11.90 -14.74 8.80
CA PHE A 288 11.20 -13.81 7.91
C PHE A 288 11.93 -12.46 7.86
N GLU A 289 12.27 -12.01 6.65
CA GLU A 289 12.94 -10.72 6.45
C GLU A 289 11.94 -9.57 6.23
N VAL A 290 11.96 -8.57 7.10
CA VAL A 290 11.21 -7.32 6.91
C VAL A 290 11.85 -6.43 5.84
N GLY A 291 11.12 -5.39 5.39
CA GLY A 291 11.55 -4.54 4.27
C GLY A 291 12.19 -3.21 4.65
N LEU A 292 12.29 -2.89 5.94
CA LEU A 292 12.74 -1.58 6.42
C LEU A 292 14.27 -1.52 6.44
N VAL A 293 14.87 -1.05 5.34
CA VAL A 293 16.33 -0.91 5.21
C VAL A 293 16.63 0.51 4.70
N ARG A 294 17.58 1.21 5.33
CA ARG A 294 18.06 2.50 4.83
C ARG A 294 18.64 2.33 3.42
N VAL A 295 18.30 3.25 2.53
CA VAL A 295 18.64 3.17 1.11
C VAL A 295 20.15 3.09 0.86
N GLU A 296 20.94 3.75 1.70
CA GLU A 296 22.41 3.74 1.68
C GLU A 296 22.92 2.32 1.93
N LYS A 297 22.42 1.67 2.98
CA LYS A 297 22.78 0.29 3.32
C LYS A 297 22.27 -0.70 2.28
N TYR A 298 21.08 -0.48 1.73
CA TYR A 298 20.48 -1.36 0.74
C TYR A 298 21.30 -1.46 -0.55
N PHE A 299 21.91 -0.34 -0.96
CA PHE A 299 22.69 -0.27 -2.19
C PHE A 299 24.19 -0.47 -1.99
N GLU A 300 24.64 -0.80 -0.77
CA GLU A 300 26.04 -1.10 -0.49
C GLU A 300 26.55 -2.23 -1.42
N GLY A 301 27.70 -1.99 -2.06
CA GLY A 301 28.29 -2.91 -3.03
C GLY A 301 27.59 -2.98 -4.39
N SER A 302 26.52 -2.20 -4.62
CA SER A 302 25.81 -2.18 -5.89
C SER A 302 26.37 -1.13 -6.88
N ARG A 303 25.79 -1.07 -8.09
CA ARG A 303 26.06 0.00 -9.08
C ARG A 303 25.37 1.33 -8.74
N ILE A 304 24.52 1.35 -7.72
CA ILE A 304 23.90 2.58 -7.21
C ILE A 304 24.61 2.97 -5.91
N THR A 305 24.99 4.23 -5.78
CA THR A 305 25.40 4.81 -4.49
C THR A 305 24.30 5.77 -4.05
N ALA A 306 23.71 5.52 -2.87
CA ALA A 306 22.63 6.33 -2.36
C ALA A 306 23.10 7.24 -1.23
N TYR A 307 22.60 8.48 -1.24
CA TYR A 307 22.86 9.50 -0.25
C TYR A 307 21.51 10.00 0.28
N ALA A 308 21.30 9.94 1.59
CA ALA A 308 20.09 10.48 2.20
C ALA A 308 20.46 11.48 3.29
N GLY A 309 19.90 12.67 3.19
CA GLY A 309 19.82 13.64 4.28
C GLY A 309 18.43 13.68 4.92
N PRO A 310 18.26 14.51 5.97
CA PRO A 310 16.99 14.65 6.64
C PRO A 310 15.89 15.17 5.68
N PRO A 311 14.63 14.73 5.85
CA PRO A 311 13.49 15.31 5.18
C PRO A 311 13.14 16.70 5.78
N PRO A 312 12.11 17.39 5.24
CA PRO A 312 11.48 18.50 5.92
C PRO A 312 11.02 18.08 7.33
N GLU A 313 10.93 19.04 8.25
CA GLU A 313 10.72 18.78 9.69
C GLU A 313 11.84 17.89 10.31
N PRO A 314 13.13 18.26 10.15
CA PRO A 314 14.26 17.46 10.65
C PRO A 314 14.25 17.25 12.18
N GLU A 315 13.54 18.10 12.92
CA GLU A 315 13.29 17.94 14.35
C GLU A 315 12.45 16.70 14.69
N ARG A 316 11.73 16.13 13.73
CA ARG A 316 10.91 14.91 13.92
C ARG A 316 11.63 13.64 13.51
N THR A 317 12.38 13.69 12.40
CA THR A 317 13.01 12.50 11.82
C THR A 317 14.22 12.87 10.97
N ASP A 318 15.23 12.01 10.99
CA ASP A 318 16.42 12.13 10.16
C ASP A 318 16.26 11.42 8.79
N TYR A 319 15.13 10.73 8.56
CA TYR A 319 14.92 9.91 7.37
C TYR A 319 13.46 9.83 6.92
N CYS A 320 13.25 9.91 5.60
CA CYS A 320 11.93 9.78 4.99
C CYS A 320 11.57 8.31 4.70
N TRP A 321 11.04 7.61 5.70
CA TRP A 321 10.62 6.21 5.51
C TRP A 321 9.43 6.04 4.58
N GLY A 322 8.50 7.00 4.48
CA GLY A 322 7.29 6.85 3.66
C GLY A 322 7.42 7.28 2.20
N GLY A 323 8.59 7.75 1.76
CA GLY A 323 8.74 8.46 0.49
C GLY A 323 9.61 7.78 -0.56
N CYS A 324 10.39 8.61 -1.26
CA CYS A 324 11.23 8.24 -2.39
C CYS A 324 12.27 7.13 -2.09
N PRO A 325 12.90 7.05 -0.90
CA PRO A 325 13.91 6.03 -0.65
C PRO A 325 13.38 4.60 -0.69
N GLY A 326 12.20 4.31 -0.13
CA GLY A 326 11.59 2.98 -0.30
C GLY A 326 11.15 2.70 -1.74
N ALA A 327 10.79 3.74 -2.50
CA ALA A 327 10.38 3.61 -3.89
C ALA A 327 11.54 3.26 -4.83
N ILE A 328 12.77 3.76 -4.61
CA ILE A 328 13.94 3.36 -5.41
C ILE A 328 14.30 1.88 -5.17
N GLN A 329 14.09 1.39 -3.95
CA GLN A 329 14.37 0.00 -3.60
C GLN A 329 13.40 -0.96 -4.31
N GLU A 330 12.10 -0.62 -4.39
CA GLU A 330 11.15 -1.38 -5.22
C GLU A 330 11.47 -1.25 -6.72
N ALA A 331 11.90 -0.07 -7.16
CA ALA A 331 12.20 0.17 -8.57
C ALA A 331 13.35 -0.72 -9.09
N ILE A 332 14.44 -0.85 -8.33
CA ILE A 332 15.55 -1.74 -8.72
C ILE A 332 15.15 -3.22 -8.68
N GLU A 333 14.30 -3.62 -7.74
CA GLU A 333 13.87 -5.02 -7.63
C GLU A 333 12.96 -5.45 -8.79
N ILE A 334 12.09 -4.54 -9.26
CA ILE A 334 11.33 -4.76 -10.49
C ILE A 334 12.28 -5.02 -11.67
N LEU A 335 13.36 -4.26 -11.76
CA LEU A 335 14.35 -4.38 -12.83
C LEU A 335 15.17 -5.67 -12.71
N ARG A 336 15.57 -6.08 -11.50
CA ARG A 336 16.26 -7.35 -11.23
C ARG A 336 15.40 -8.57 -11.55
N GLN A 337 14.10 -8.52 -11.26
CA GLN A 337 13.17 -9.58 -11.64
C GLN A 337 12.97 -9.66 -13.15
N TYR A 338 12.99 -8.52 -13.84
CA TYR A 338 12.78 -8.43 -15.28
C TYR A 338 14.03 -8.80 -16.08
N ASP A 339 15.22 -8.40 -15.62
CA ASP A 339 16.51 -8.73 -16.23
C ASP A 339 17.49 -9.25 -15.17
N ARG A 340 17.84 -10.54 -15.24
CA ARG A 340 18.82 -11.17 -14.34
C ARG A 340 20.23 -10.57 -14.45
N GLN A 341 20.52 -9.84 -15.54
CA GLN A 341 21.79 -9.15 -15.72
C GLN A 341 21.76 -7.70 -15.22
N CYS A 342 20.65 -7.23 -14.64
CA CYS A 342 20.42 -5.85 -14.20
C CYS A 342 21.61 -5.23 -13.45
N ASP A 343 22.11 -5.89 -12.41
CA ASP A 343 23.23 -5.34 -11.61
C ASP A 343 24.56 -5.27 -12.40
N ARG A 344 24.75 -6.14 -13.40
CA ARG A 344 25.96 -6.16 -14.23
C ARG A 344 25.90 -5.13 -15.37
N SER A 345 24.72 -5.00 -15.99
CA SER A 345 24.50 -4.14 -17.16
C SER A 345 24.29 -2.67 -16.80
N MET A 346 23.82 -2.39 -15.57
CA MET A 346 23.61 -1.04 -15.09
C MET A 346 24.91 -0.21 -15.01
N LYS A 347 24.88 0.99 -15.60
CA LYS A 347 25.90 2.02 -15.40
C LYS A 347 25.92 2.50 -13.94
N ARG A 348 27.08 2.92 -13.43
CA ARG A 348 27.15 3.51 -12.07
C ARG A 348 26.26 4.75 -11.99
N LEU A 349 25.45 4.83 -10.93
CA LEU A 349 24.55 5.95 -10.67
C LEU A 349 24.64 6.38 -9.21
N HIS A 350 24.42 7.67 -8.99
CA HIS A 350 24.31 8.27 -7.66
C HIS A 350 22.90 8.79 -7.47
N VAL A 351 22.25 8.46 -6.35
CA VAL A 351 20.90 8.94 -6.03
C VAL A 351 20.91 9.71 -4.73
N VAL A 352 20.31 10.89 -4.71
CA VAL A 352 20.32 11.81 -3.56
C VAL A 352 18.90 12.13 -3.13
N PHE A 353 18.64 12.00 -1.82
CA PHE A 353 17.36 12.29 -1.18
C PHE A 353 17.55 13.26 -0.01
N GLY A 354 16.54 14.08 0.27
CA GLY A 354 16.55 15.00 1.41
C GLY A 354 17.66 16.06 1.35
N ALA A 355 17.89 16.73 2.47
CA ALA A 355 18.89 17.78 2.61
C ALA A 355 20.28 17.20 2.94
N TYR A 356 20.86 16.45 1.99
CA TYR A 356 22.18 15.84 2.16
C TYR A 356 23.28 16.91 2.15
N ARG A 357 24.26 16.79 3.06
CA ARG A 357 25.36 17.76 3.23
C ARG A 357 26.75 17.21 3.01
N GLY A 358 26.87 15.91 2.74
CA GLY A 358 28.16 15.27 2.52
C GLY A 358 28.66 15.43 1.07
N PRO A 359 29.90 14.98 0.80
CA PRO A 359 30.42 14.92 -0.55
C PRO A 359 29.68 13.86 -1.38
N ILE A 360 29.67 14.05 -2.70
CA ILE A 360 29.21 13.08 -3.69
C ILE A 360 30.39 12.75 -4.58
N ASP A 361 30.96 11.56 -4.39
CA ASP A 361 32.12 11.09 -5.16
C ASP A 361 31.65 10.42 -6.47
N ALA A 362 31.21 11.25 -7.42
CA ALA A 362 30.81 10.82 -8.75
C ALA A 362 31.95 11.04 -9.76
N ALA A 363 32.42 9.96 -10.38
CA ALA A 363 33.48 10.02 -11.38
C ALA A 363 32.98 10.64 -12.70
N PRO A 364 33.89 11.14 -13.57
CA PRO A 364 33.51 11.66 -14.89
C PRO A 364 32.67 10.65 -15.70
N GLY A 365 31.47 11.07 -16.11
CA GLY A 365 30.52 10.24 -16.86
C GLY A 365 29.49 9.49 -16.00
N GLU A 366 29.68 9.41 -14.67
CA GLU A 366 28.67 8.92 -13.73
C GLU A 366 27.59 9.99 -13.53
N LYS A 367 26.33 9.56 -13.37
CA LYS A 367 25.20 10.48 -13.26
C LYS A 367 24.69 10.55 -11.83
N VAL A 368 24.46 11.79 -11.37
CA VAL A 368 23.83 12.09 -10.08
C VAL A 368 22.37 12.43 -10.30
N VAL A 369 21.47 11.83 -9.53
CA VAL A 369 20.02 12.02 -9.62
C VAL A 369 19.49 12.51 -8.29
N PHE A 370 19.01 13.75 -8.26
CA PHE A 370 18.32 14.31 -7.10
C PHE A 370 16.84 13.95 -7.17
N ILE A 371 16.33 13.26 -6.17
CA ILE A 371 14.97 12.69 -6.18
C ILE A 371 14.12 13.30 -5.07
N GLY A 372 13.10 14.04 -5.49
CA GLY A 372 12.05 14.59 -4.65
C GLY A 372 12.20 16.08 -4.39
N ASP A 373 11.09 16.71 -4.00
CA ASP A 373 11.05 18.16 -3.78
C ASP A 373 11.89 18.60 -2.58
N CYS A 374 12.10 17.70 -1.61
CA CYS A 374 12.96 17.90 -0.45
C CYS A 374 14.46 17.81 -0.75
N ALA A 375 14.86 17.27 -1.91
CA ALA A 375 16.28 17.12 -2.23
C ALA A 375 16.95 18.50 -2.28
N ALA A 376 18.00 18.66 -1.48
CA ALA A 376 18.83 19.86 -1.43
C ALA A 376 20.29 19.48 -1.22
N TRP A 377 21.18 20.18 -1.92
CA TRP A 377 22.61 19.93 -1.89
C TRP A 377 23.39 21.12 -2.45
N ASP A 378 24.58 21.37 -1.93
CA ASP A 378 25.49 22.42 -2.39
C ASP A 378 26.91 21.84 -2.43
N GLY A 379 27.57 21.92 -3.59
CA GLY A 379 28.91 21.37 -3.78
C GLY A 379 29.35 21.39 -5.24
N ALA A 380 30.35 20.57 -5.58
CA ALA A 380 30.85 20.45 -6.94
C ALA A 380 30.73 19.01 -7.45
N LEU A 381 30.22 18.84 -8.68
CA LEU A 381 30.19 17.57 -9.41
C LEU A 381 31.19 17.65 -10.55
N ALA A 382 32.22 16.79 -10.53
CA ALA A 382 33.31 16.79 -11.51
C ALA A 382 33.89 18.21 -11.76
N GLY A 383 34.10 18.98 -10.69
CA GLY A 383 34.62 20.35 -10.76
C GLY A 383 33.61 21.43 -11.15
N THR A 384 32.36 21.07 -11.46
CA THR A 384 31.28 22.02 -11.77
C THR A 384 30.50 22.35 -10.50
N PRO A 385 30.44 23.62 -10.05
CA PRO A 385 29.59 24.03 -8.94
C PRO A 385 28.12 23.74 -9.25
N VAL A 386 27.43 23.06 -8.35
CA VAL A 386 26.02 22.69 -8.49
C VAL A 386 25.31 23.00 -7.17
N GLN A 387 24.25 23.79 -7.29
CA GLN A 387 23.37 24.12 -6.18
C GLN A 387 21.96 23.58 -6.45
N ILE A 388 21.50 22.69 -5.58
CA ILE A 388 20.15 22.14 -5.60
C ILE A 388 19.40 22.71 -4.41
N ALA A 389 18.49 23.65 -4.69
CA ALA A 389 17.58 24.16 -3.67
C ALA A 389 16.37 23.24 -3.49
N SER A 390 15.94 23.03 -2.23
CA SER A 390 14.66 22.38 -1.98
C SER A 390 13.52 23.22 -2.56
N VAL A 391 12.57 22.55 -3.21
CA VAL A 391 11.32 23.15 -3.69
C VAL A 391 10.11 22.61 -2.91
N TYR A 392 10.38 21.96 -1.77
CA TYR A 392 9.35 21.42 -0.91
C TYR A 392 8.46 22.54 -0.41
N ARG A 393 7.15 22.32 -0.50
CA ARG A 393 6.13 23.20 0.07
C ARG A 393 5.49 22.46 1.22
N ASP A 394 5.25 23.17 2.32
CA ASP A 394 4.55 22.60 3.47
C ASP A 394 3.23 21.97 3.00
N ARG A 395 3.14 20.67 3.21
CA ARG A 395 2.04 19.85 2.73
C ARG A 395 0.85 19.87 3.67
N SER A 396 0.96 20.43 4.88
CA SER A 396 -0.18 20.70 5.76
C SER A 396 -1.27 21.49 5.02
N THR A 397 -0.85 22.43 4.15
CA THR A 397 -1.70 23.29 3.32
C THR A 397 -2.41 22.59 2.15
N ASN A 398 -2.08 21.33 1.85
CA ASN A 398 -2.70 20.61 0.74
C ASN A 398 -4.16 20.25 1.05
N ASP A 399 -5.09 20.97 0.47
CA ASP A 399 -6.51 20.66 0.61
C ASP A 399 -6.88 19.35 -0.16
N PRO A 400 -7.40 18.30 0.52
CA PRO A 400 -7.89 17.09 -0.13
C PRO A 400 -8.98 17.31 -1.17
N LEU A 401 -9.83 18.34 -1.02
CA LEU A 401 -10.89 18.70 -1.96
C LEU A 401 -10.31 19.17 -3.30
N HIS A 402 -9.18 19.87 -3.27
CA HIS A 402 -8.54 20.45 -4.44
C HIS A 402 -7.33 19.65 -4.96
N ALA A 403 -6.96 18.58 -4.24
CA ALA A 403 -5.86 17.71 -4.60
C ALA A 403 -6.00 17.13 -6.02
N ARG A 404 -4.91 17.16 -6.77
CA ARG A 404 -4.82 16.60 -8.12
C ARG A 404 -3.69 15.57 -8.16
N HIS A 405 -3.87 14.53 -8.95
CA HIS A 405 -2.77 13.65 -9.35
C HIS A 405 -2.46 13.89 -10.83
N ALA A 406 -1.18 13.78 -11.20
CA ALA A 406 -0.79 13.79 -12.59
C ALA A 406 -1.24 12.49 -13.30
N ASP A 407 -1.50 12.61 -14.60
CA ASP A 407 -1.76 11.45 -15.44
C ASP A 407 -0.51 10.59 -15.61
N VAL A 408 -0.67 9.27 -15.75
CA VAL A 408 0.47 8.35 -15.90
C VAL A 408 1.36 8.72 -17.09
N TYR A 409 0.79 9.09 -18.23
CA TYR A 409 1.57 9.47 -19.42
C TYR A 409 2.25 10.82 -19.25
N ALA A 410 1.59 11.76 -18.56
CA ALA A 410 2.18 13.06 -18.24
C ALA A 410 3.40 12.90 -17.30
N LYS A 411 3.32 12.01 -16.30
CA LYS A 411 4.45 11.68 -15.43
C LYS A 411 5.62 11.08 -16.22
N MET A 412 5.34 10.09 -17.07
CA MET A 412 6.39 9.46 -17.88
C MET A 412 7.09 10.46 -18.81
N LEU A 413 6.33 11.37 -19.42
CA LEU A 413 6.89 12.44 -20.24
C LEU A 413 7.75 13.41 -19.43
N SER A 414 7.32 13.77 -18.22
CA SER A 414 8.08 14.63 -17.30
C SER A 414 9.44 14.00 -16.96
N VAL A 415 9.44 12.71 -16.58
CA VAL A 415 10.68 11.97 -16.28
C VAL A 415 11.61 11.93 -17.50
N ARG A 416 11.09 11.61 -18.69
CA ARG A 416 11.89 11.63 -19.93
C ARG A 416 12.48 13.00 -20.24
N ARG A 417 11.74 14.08 -20.00
CA ARG A 417 12.25 15.45 -20.17
C ARG A 417 13.37 15.77 -19.18
N SER A 418 13.21 15.42 -17.90
CA SER A 418 14.27 15.56 -16.90
C SER A 418 15.55 14.81 -17.30
N ILE A 419 15.40 13.59 -17.83
CA ILE A 419 16.53 12.76 -18.24
C ILE A 419 17.18 13.28 -19.53
N ALA A 420 16.39 13.79 -20.48
CA ALA A 420 16.90 14.40 -21.68
C ALA A 420 17.80 15.61 -21.37
N ARG A 421 17.41 16.46 -20.40
CA ARG A 421 18.24 17.57 -19.91
C ARG A 421 19.52 17.09 -19.24
N ALA A 422 19.45 16.00 -18.48
CA ALA A 422 20.61 15.38 -17.84
C ALA A 422 21.65 14.82 -18.82
N LYS A 423 21.38 14.77 -20.14
CA LYS A 423 22.41 14.45 -21.14
C LYS A 423 23.46 15.55 -21.24
N THR A 424 23.08 16.80 -21.07
CA THR A 424 23.96 17.98 -21.16
C THR A 424 24.39 18.53 -19.81
N GLU A 425 23.76 18.08 -18.72
CA GLU A 425 24.06 18.52 -17.34
C GLU A 425 24.75 17.42 -16.52
N PRO A 426 25.51 17.78 -15.46
CA PRO A 426 26.17 16.79 -14.59
C PRO A 426 25.19 16.00 -13.70
N TYR A 427 23.92 16.42 -13.63
CA TYR A 427 22.89 15.77 -12.83
C TYR A 427 21.53 15.70 -13.54
N ALA A 428 20.64 14.88 -12.97
CA ALA A 428 19.21 14.87 -13.25
C ALA A 428 18.42 15.23 -11.99
N ARG A 429 17.24 15.85 -12.15
CA ARG A 429 16.32 16.10 -11.03
C ARG A 429 14.91 15.57 -11.33
N LEU A 430 14.40 14.77 -10.39
CA LEU A 430 13.04 14.27 -10.40
C LEU A 430 12.24 15.00 -9.33
N TYR A 431 11.15 15.65 -9.74
CA TYR A 431 10.28 16.42 -8.87
C TYR A 431 9.09 15.60 -8.39
N GLY A 432 8.64 15.87 -7.17
CA GLY A 432 7.50 15.23 -6.53
C GLY A 432 7.74 14.84 -5.07
N CYS A 433 6.65 14.71 -4.32
CA CYS A 433 6.66 14.22 -2.95
C CYS A 433 5.46 13.28 -2.76
N PRO A 434 5.65 11.95 -2.85
CA PRO A 434 6.86 11.24 -3.29
C PRO A 434 6.96 11.18 -4.83
N VAL A 435 8.18 10.93 -5.34
CA VAL A 435 8.41 10.46 -6.71
C VAL A 435 8.07 8.97 -6.76
N SER A 436 7.14 8.56 -7.62
CA SER A 436 6.58 7.19 -7.58
C SER A 436 7.56 6.11 -8.04
N VAL A 437 7.30 4.86 -7.67
CA VAL A 437 8.09 3.69 -8.13
C VAL A 437 8.20 3.67 -9.66
N THR A 438 7.09 3.88 -10.38
CA THR A 438 7.06 3.92 -11.85
C THR A 438 8.02 4.96 -12.43
N GLU A 439 8.02 6.17 -11.86
CA GLU A 439 8.91 7.26 -12.30
C GLU A 439 10.38 6.91 -12.06
N GLN A 440 10.67 6.26 -10.94
CA GLN A 440 12.03 5.84 -10.59
C GLN A 440 12.52 4.65 -11.40
N VAL A 441 11.65 3.67 -11.73
CA VAL A 441 11.99 2.60 -12.69
C VAL A 441 12.35 3.22 -14.05
N LEU A 442 11.56 4.17 -14.55
CA LEU A 442 11.84 4.83 -15.81
C LEU A 442 13.15 5.62 -15.78
N ALA A 443 13.44 6.30 -14.66
CA ALA A 443 14.71 7.00 -14.48
C ALA A 443 15.90 6.05 -14.48
N LEU A 444 15.80 4.95 -13.74
CA LEU A 444 16.80 3.90 -13.70
C LEU A 444 17.03 3.31 -15.10
N VAL A 445 15.97 2.98 -15.84
CA VAL A 445 16.05 2.41 -17.20
C VAL A 445 16.83 3.33 -18.15
N GLU A 446 16.44 4.59 -18.23
CA GLU A 446 17.00 5.52 -19.22
C GLU A 446 18.42 5.99 -18.84
N LEU A 447 18.71 6.21 -17.55
CA LEU A 447 20.04 6.64 -17.09
C LEU A 447 21.02 5.47 -16.92
N GLY A 448 20.52 4.34 -16.43
CA GLY A 448 21.30 3.12 -16.20
C GLY A 448 21.52 2.30 -17.47
N GLY A 449 20.83 2.61 -18.57
CA GLY A 449 20.92 1.88 -19.84
C GLY A 449 20.34 0.48 -19.78
N MET A 450 19.28 0.28 -19.00
CA MET A 450 18.64 -1.03 -18.81
C MET A 450 17.49 -1.28 -19.77
N LYS A 451 17.06 -2.54 -19.83
CA LYS A 451 15.83 -2.91 -20.53
C LYS A 451 14.61 -2.40 -19.77
N SER A 452 13.61 -1.92 -20.51
CA SER A 452 12.37 -1.40 -19.93
C SER A 452 11.36 -2.51 -19.66
N PRO A 453 10.87 -2.69 -18.42
CA PRO A 453 9.76 -3.60 -18.15
C PRO A 453 8.41 -3.04 -18.64
N PHE A 454 8.36 -1.74 -18.96
CA PHE A 454 7.15 -1.05 -19.41
C PHE A 454 6.90 -1.26 -20.91
N PHE A 455 5.63 -1.45 -21.25
CA PHE A 455 5.08 -1.46 -22.62
C PHE A 455 5.43 -2.65 -23.53
N GLU A 456 5.79 -3.80 -22.96
CA GLU A 456 5.99 -5.00 -23.78
C GLU A 456 4.69 -5.76 -24.08
N GLY A 457 4.50 -6.07 -25.36
CA GLY A 457 3.58 -7.10 -25.84
C GLY A 457 2.15 -6.98 -25.34
N ARG A 458 1.59 -8.10 -24.85
CA ARG A 458 0.19 -8.21 -24.45
C ARG A 458 -0.15 -7.45 -23.15
N GLU A 459 0.82 -7.22 -22.26
CA GLU A 459 0.55 -6.50 -21.00
C GLU A 459 0.32 -5.01 -21.22
N ALA A 460 1.04 -4.40 -22.18
CA ALA A 460 0.84 -3.01 -22.59
C ALA A 460 -0.60 -2.77 -23.07
N LEU A 461 -1.10 -3.67 -23.93
CA LEU A 461 -2.46 -3.62 -24.47
C LEU A 461 -3.53 -3.77 -23.38
N ARG A 462 -3.33 -4.70 -22.43
CA ARG A 462 -4.25 -4.87 -21.29
C ARG A 462 -4.29 -3.63 -20.41
N PHE A 463 -3.12 -3.07 -20.08
CA PHE A 463 -3.03 -1.82 -19.31
C PHE A 463 -3.75 -0.69 -20.03
N LEU A 464 -3.47 -0.47 -21.31
CA LEU A 464 -4.08 0.60 -22.11
C LEU A 464 -5.60 0.45 -22.19
N ARG A 465 -6.11 -0.77 -22.45
CA ARG A 465 -7.56 -1.03 -22.49
C ARG A 465 -8.21 -0.73 -21.15
N ALA A 466 -7.62 -1.17 -20.04
CA ALA A 466 -8.14 -0.90 -18.70
C ALA A 466 -8.12 0.61 -18.38
N TYR A 467 -7.03 1.29 -18.71
CA TYR A 467 -6.87 2.73 -18.54
C TYR A 467 -7.91 3.51 -19.35
N LEU A 468 -8.05 3.24 -20.65
CA LEU A 468 -9.03 3.92 -21.51
C LEU A 468 -10.47 3.67 -21.05
N SER A 469 -10.78 2.45 -20.61
CA SER A 469 -12.10 2.10 -20.07
C SER A 469 -12.42 2.90 -18.81
N TRP A 470 -11.46 3.01 -17.89
CA TRP A 470 -11.58 3.83 -16.67
C TRP A 470 -11.81 5.31 -17.01
N ARG A 471 -11.01 5.87 -17.93
CA ARG A 471 -11.12 7.27 -18.36
C ARG A 471 -12.46 7.56 -19.03
N LEU A 472 -12.92 6.66 -19.91
CA LEU A 472 -14.22 6.78 -20.58
C LEU A 472 -15.37 6.80 -19.56
N LEU A 473 -15.41 5.82 -18.64
CA LEU A 473 -16.46 5.73 -17.64
C LEU A 473 -16.49 6.96 -16.71
N THR A 474 -15.31 7.43 -16.30
CA THR A 474 -15.19 8.62 -15.46
C THR A 474 -15.64 9.88 -16.21
N GLY A 475 -15.31 9.98 -17.50
CA GLY A 475 -15.78 11.04 -18.40
C GLY A 475 -17.30 11.03 -18.54
N MET A 476 -17.90 9.87 -18.82
CA MET A 476 -19.36 9.71 -18.93
C MET A 476 -20.09 10.11 -17.64
N LYS A 477 -19.57 9.70 -16.47
CA LYS A 477 -20.13 10.10 -15.17
C LYS A 477 -20.13 11.62 -14.97
N ARG A 478 -19.04 12.29 -15.37
CA ARG A 478 -18.94 13.75 -15.30
C ARG A 478 -19.92 14.44 -16.25
N LEU A 479 -20.05 13.94 -17.48
CA LEU A 479 -21.02 14.45 -18.46
C LEU A 479 -22.47 14.28 -17.96
N ALA A 480 -22.75 13.21 -17.24
CA ALA A 480 -24.03 12.97 -16.58
C ALA A 480 -24.23 13.77 -15.27
N GLY A 481 -23.41 14.80 -15.00
CA GLY A 481 -23.52 15.66 -13.82
C GLY A 481 -23.12 15.00 -12.49
N ARG A 482 -22.59 13.77 -12.51
CA ARG A 482 -22.17 13.07 -11.28
C ARG A 482 -20.80 13.57 -10.84
N LYS A 483 -20.77 14.37 -9.77
CA LYS A 483 -19.53 14.84 -9.15
C LYS A 483 -18.70 13.68 -8.62
N TYR A 484 -17.40 13.71 -8.89
CA TYR A 484 -16.46 12.70 -8.40
C TYR A 484 -16.17 12.86 -6.91
N GLN A 485 -15.90 14.08 -6.45
CA GLN A 485 -15.78 14.43 -5.03
C GLN A 485 -17.01 15.21 -4.59
N VAL A 486 -17.60 14.81 -3.47
CA VAL A 486 -18.71 15.51 -2.83
C VAL A 486 -18.27 15.93 -1.43
N ALA A 487 -18.11 17.23 -1.24
CA ALA A 487 -17.77 17.83 0.03
C ALA A 487 -18.95 17.82 1.00
N GLY A 488 -18.65 17.89 2.29
CA GLY A 488 -19.60 17.89 3.39
C GLY A 488 -20.03 16.49 3.86
N PRO A 489 -20.79 16.43 4.98
CA PRO A 489 -21.15 15.19 5.64
C PRO A 489 -21.86 14.22 4.69
N CYS A 490 -21.50 12.93 4.76
CA CYS A 490 -22.13 11.87 4.00
C CYS A 490 -22.84 10.87 4.91
N ALA A 491 -23.83 10.15 4.37
CA ALA A 491 -24.41 8.99 5.05
C ALA A 491 -23.32 7.93 5.29
N ARG A 492 -23.28 7.40 6.52
CA ARG A 492 -22.31 6.40 6.96
C ARG A 492 -23.03 5.11 7.32
N GLY A 493 -22.40 3.97 7.02
CA GLY A 493 -22.87 2.65 7.44
C GLY A 493 -22.43 2.32 8.86
N GLN A 494 -22.91 1.19 9.37
CA GLN A 494 -22.66 0.78 10.77
C GLN A 494 -21.20 0.46 11.10
N ALA A 495 -20.35 0.17 10.12
CA ALA A 495 -18.91 -0.07 10.32
C ALA A 495 -18.10 1.22 10.60
N MET A 496 -18.74 2.40 10.56
CA MET A 496 -18.11 3.63 11.02
C MET A 496 -17.66 3.48 12.48
N PRO A 497 -16.41 3.85 12.83
CA PRO A 497 -15.96 3.82 14.22
C PRO A 497 -16.79 4.77 15.07
N GLU A 498 -17.16 4.33 16.27
CA GLU A 498 -17.44 5.29 17.33
C GLU A 498 -16.10 5.84 17.81
N PRO A 499 -15.88 7.17 17.78
CA PRO A 499 -14.65 7.73 18.32
C PRO A 499 -14.51 7.25 19.78
N PRO A 500 -13.32 6.78 20.21
CA PRO A 500 -13.11 6.47 21.61
C PRO A 500 -13.46 7.71 22.42
N GLY A 501 -14.35 7.56 23.41
CA GLY A 501 -14.79 8.67 24.25
C GLY A 501 -13.58 9.37 24.86
N HIS A 502 -13.49 10.68 24.64
CA HIS A 502 -12.54 11.55 25.34
C HIS A 502 -13.05 11.84 26.74
#